data_AF-A0AAN6TLF8-F1
#
_entry.id   AF-A0AAN6TLF8-F1
#
_cell.length_a   1.000
_cell.length_b   1.000
_cell.length_c   1.000
_cell.angle_alpha   90.00
_cell.angle_beta   90.00
_cell.angle_gamma   90.00
#
_symmetry.space_group_name_H-M   'P 1'
#
loop_
_entity.id
_entity.type
_entity.pdbx_description
1 polymer ?
#
loop_
_entity_poly.entity_id
_entity_poly.type
_entity_poly.pdbx_seq_one_letter_code
_entity_poly.pdbx_strand_id
1 'polypeptide(L)'
;MASQLPFKLPSTRALLLAVLFTLSAHANPIPGPDSGTTEEISQCATILCMAGTDCKVIDGRAQCIPINPKPEVCGKTVCAAGLICCNASCGICTKPGMMCTQQACNDDGPKGEKCGSVFCKPGTECCNPSCGTCVAPGKGCTKQLCLPDPPKQEQCGKTVCPEGFVCCNSSCGTCTPPGGACTQQFCTN
;
A
#
# COMPACT_ATOMS: atom_id res chain seq x y z
N MET A 1 -5.48 18.80 -63.98
CA MET A 1 -6.41 19.08 -62.87
C MET A 1 -5.63 19.97 -61.91
N ALA A 2 -5.68 21.29 -62.05
CA ALA A 2 -6.76 22.17 -61.55
C ALA A 2 -6.83 22.08 -60.00
N SER A 3 -6.72 23.12 -59.20
CA SER A 3 -6.74 24.56 -59.48
C SER A 3 -6.18 25.33 -58.29
N GLN A 4 -5.64 26.50 -58.61
CA GLN A 4 -5.25 27.57 -57.69
C GLN A 4 -6.47 28.36 -57.18
N LEU A 5 -6.28 28.99 -56.01
CA LEU A 5 -6.78 30.32 -55.58
C LEU A 5 -8.31 30.44 -55.28
N PRO A 6 -8.83 31.47 -54.55
CA PRO A 6 -8.29 32.84 -54.49
C PRO A 6 -8.50 33.64 -53.16
N PHE A 7 -8.08 34.92 -53.23
CA PHE A 7 -8.66 36.10 -52.56
C PHE A 7 -8.20 36.43 -51.12
N LYS A 8 -7.91 37.68 -50.72
CA LYS A 8 -7.90 39.01 -51.37
C LYS A 8 -7.26 39.96 -50.35
N LEU A 9 -6.36 40.86 -50.77
CA LEU A 9 -6.11 42.09 -50.00
C LEU A 9 -7.25 43.09 -50.25
N PRO A 10 -7.64 43.84 -49.22
CA PRO A 10 -7.76 45.31 -49.32
C PRO A 10 -6.94 45.96 -48.19
N SER A 11 -6.05 46.93 -48.43
CA SER A 11 -6.24 48.30 -48.93
C SER A 11 -6.94 49.25 -47.95
N THR A 12 -6.26 50.38 -47.74
CA THR A 12 -6.67 51.69 -47.18
C THR A 12 -6.77 51.88 -45.66
N ARG A 13 -5.79 52.67 -45.16
CA ARG A 13 -5.91 53.93 -44.41
C ARG A 13 -6.68 53.94 -43.07
N ALA A 14 -6.06 54.69 -42.15
CA ALA A 14 -6.56 55.18 -40.87
C ALA A 14 -6.49 54.12 -39.76
N LEU A 15 -5.91 54.36 -38.60
CA LEU A 15 -5.79 55.62 -37.86
C LEU A 15 -4.55 55.52 -36.95
N LEU A 16 -3.73 56.58 -36.92
CA LEU A 16 -2.79 56.79 -35.83
C LEU A 16 -3.58 56.81 -34.51
N LEU A 17 -3.27 55.90 -33.59
CA LEU A 17 -3.50 56.11 -32.16
C LEU A 17 -2.16 56.01 -31.45
N ALA A 18 -1.46 57.14 -31.41
CA ALA A 18 -0.38 57.38 -30.47
C ALA A 18 -0.99 57.43 -29.07
N VAL A 19 -0.97 56.32 -28.34
CA VAL A 19 -1.22 56.32 -26.91
C VAL A 19 0.11 56.63 -26.23
N LEU A 20 0.25 57.89 -25.82
CA LEU A 20 1.29 58.38 -24.94
C LEU A 20 1.21 57.63 -23.61
N PHE A 21 1.98 56.55 -23.47
CA PHE A 21 2.30 56.02 -22.15
C PHE A 21 3.34 56.96 -21.53
N THR A 22 2.88 57.75 -20.57
CA THR A 22 3.75 58.48 -19.65
C THR A 22 4.69 57.47 -18.98
N LEU A 23 5.99 57.55 -19.26
CA LEU A 23 6.99 56.90 -18.43
C LEU A 23 6.99 57.61 -17.07
N SER A 24 6.21 57.11 -16.13
CA SER A 24 6.48 57.35 -14.72
C SER A 24 7.76 56.58 -14.38
N ALA A 25 8.88 57.29 -14.41
CA ALA A 25 10.14 56.81 -13.85
C ALA A 25 9.99 56.73 -12.33
N HIS A 26 9.46 55.62 -11.83
CA HIS A 26 9.72 55.22 -10.46
C HIS A 26 11.15 54.70 -10.42
N ALA A 27 12.07 55.53 -9.93
CA ALA A 27 13.36 55.06 -9.49
C ALA A 27 13.11 54.07 -8.34
N ASN A 28 13.02 52.79 -8.65
CA ASN A 28 13.17 51.76 -7.64
C ASN A 28 14.60 51.87 -7.11
N PRO A 29 14.80 51.91 -5.78
CA PRO A 29 16.14 51.85 -5.24
C PRO A 29 16.81 50.59 -5.78
N ILE A 30 17.98 50.79 -6.39
CA ILE A 30 18.94 49.71 -6.64
C ILE A 30 19.16 49.08 -5.26
N PRO A 31 18.90 47.78 -5.05
CA PRO A 31 19.40 47.12 -3.86
C PRO A 31 20.92 47.30 -3.94
N GLY A 32 21.46 48.12 -3.05
CA GLY A 32 22.90 48.16 -2.86
C GLY A 32 23.38 46.75 -2.52
N PRO A 33 24.69 46.48 -2.60
CA PRO A 33 25.24 45.32 -1.91
C PRO A 33 25.03 45.55 -0.42
N ASP A 34 23.86 45.15 0.08
CA ASP A 34 23.57 45.17 1.50
C ASP A 34 24.60 44.27 2.17
N SER A 35 25.33 44.94 3.06
CA SER A 35 26.33 44.37 3.93
C SER A 35 25.73 43.20 4.71
N GLY A 36 26.27 42.01 4.48
CA GLY A 36 26.30 40.92 5.45
C GLY A 36 24.97 40.55 6.08
N THR A 37 24.13 39.80 5.37
CA THR A 37 23.64 38.58 5.99
C THR A 37 24.70 37.54 5.69
N THR A 38 25.46 37.16 6.71
CA THR A 38 26.07 35.83 6.74
C THR A 38 24.97 34.89 6.27
N GLU A 39 25.06 34.35 5.05
CA GLU A 39 24.37 33.11 4.74
C GLU A 39 24.78 32.22 5.90
N GLU A 40 23.86 31.94 6.81
CA GLU A 40 24.13 31.04 7.92
C GLU A 40 24.33 29.70 7.23
N ILE A 41 25.56 29.44 6.79
CA ILE A 41 25.93 28.24 6.07
C ILE A 41 25.58 27.14 7.06
N SER A 42 24.45 26.49 6.79
CA SER A 42 23.92 25.44 7.64
C SER A 42 25.08 24.53 7.95
N GLN A 43 25.23 24.14 9.21
CA GLN A 43 26.34 23.27 9.59
C GLN A 43 26.28 21.92 8.84
N CYS A 44 25.13 21.59 8.24
CA CYS A 44 24.95 20.46 7.33
C CYS A 44 25.43 20.70 5.88
N ALA A 45 25.73 21.93 5.48
CA ALA A 45 26.12 22.29 4.11
C ALA A 45 27.45 21.66 3.65
N THR A 46 28.31 21.27 4.59
CA THR A 46 29.62 20.65 4.32
C THR A 46 29.73 19.20 4.80
N ILE A 47 28.68 18.65 5.41
CA ILE A 47 28.67 17.29 5.97
C ILE A 47 28.08 16.33 4.94
N LEU A 48 28.84 15.29 4.57
CA LEU A 48 28.34 14.17 3.77
C LEU A 48 27.98 13.00 4.69
N CYS A 49 26.69 12.74 4.85
CA CYS A 49 26.21 11.61 5.63
C CYS A 49 26.26 10.30 4.82
N MET A 50 26.46 9.18 5.52
CA MET A 50 26.42 7.85 4.90
C MET A 50 25.01 7.50 4.41
N ALA A 51 24.90 6.58 3.45
CA ALA A 51 23.61 6.13 2.92
C ALA A 51 22.66 5.67 4.05
N GLY A 52 21.41 6.13 4.00
CA GLY A 52 20.39 5.85 5.03
C GLY A 52 20.40 6.80 6.23
N THR A 53 21.24 7.84 6.22
CA THR A 53 21.24 8.90 7.24
C THR A 53 21.04 10.28 6.60
N ASP A 54 20.44 11.20 7.35
CA ASP A 54 20.17 12.57 6.92
C ASP A 54 20.78 13.56 7.93
N CYS A 55 21.28 14.69 7.43
CA CYS A 55 21.92 15.68 8.28
C CYS A 55 20.88 16.61 8.89
N LYS A 56 20.84 16.66 10.23
CA LYS A 56 20.06 17.65 10.97
C LYS A 56 20.93 18.41 11.95
N VAL A 57 20.66 19.70 12.09
CA VAL A 57 21.25 20.52 13.16
C VAL A 57 20.44 20.28 14.43
N ILE A 58 21.02 19.59 15.40
CA ILE A 58 20.41 19.28 16.70
C ILE A 58 21.32 19.91 17.76
N ASP A 59 20.77 20.80 18.59
CA ASP A 59 21.51 21.58 19.60
C ASP A 59 22.68 22.37 19.01
N GLY A 60 22.48 22.97 17.84
CA GLY A 60 23.50 23.81 17.18
C GLY A 60 24.73 23.04 16.68
N ARG A 61 24.61 21.72 16.48
CA ARG A 61 25.62 20.87 15.82
C ARG A 61 24.98 20.02 14.73
N ALA A 62 25.66 19.90 13.60
CA ALA A 62 25.29 18.96 12.54
C ALA A 62 25.44 17.50 13.03
N GLN A 63 24.37 16.72 12.89
CA GLN A 63 24.32 15.31 13.24
C GLN A 63 23.70 14.51 12.10
N CYS A 64 24.39 13.46 11.64
CA CYS A 64 23.80 12.46 10.75
C CYS A 64 22.93 11.52 11.57
N ILE A 65 21.62 11.66 11.44
CA ILE A 65 20.66 10.78 12.12
C ILE A 65 20.14 9.72 11.14
N PRO A 66 19.75 8.52 11.62
CA PRO A 66 19.02 7.59 10.79
C PRO A 66 17.80 8.27 10.18
N ILE A 67 17.65 8.15 8.86
CA ILE A 67 16.37 8.43 8.25
C ILE A 67 15.46 7.35 8.83
N ASN A 68 14.57 7.73 9.74
CA ASN A 68 13.41 6.91 10.06
C ASN A 68 12.40 7.23 8.95
N PRO A 69 12.40 6.50 7.81
CA PRO A 69 11.34 6.73 6.85
C PRO A 69 10.04 6.45 7.60
N LYS A 70 9.08 7.36 7.45
CA LYS A 70 7.69 7.04 7.82
C LYS A 70 7.35 5.69 7.19
N PRO A 71 6.49 4.86 7.83
CA PRO A 71 6.11 3.57 7.26
C PRO A 71 5.69 3.77 5.79
N GLU A 72 6.53 3.29 4.86
CA GLU A 72 6.38 3.58 3.44
C GLU A 72 5.44 2.54 2.84
N VAL A 73 4.27 2.98 2.40
CA VAL A 73 3.29 2.08 1.77
C VAL A 73 3.80 1.67 0.40
N CYS A 74 3.90 0.36 0.15
CA CYS A 74 4.37 -0.22 -1.09
C CYS A 74 3.34 -1.24 -1.60
N GLY A 75 2.37 -0.78 -2.38
CA GLY A 75 1.24 -1.60 -2.80
C GLY A 75 0.40 -2.06 -1.60
N LYS A 76 0.32 -3.38 -1.39
CA LYS A 76 -0.42 -4.02 -0.28
C LYS A 76 0.41 -4.20 1.00
N THR A 77 1.70 -3.84 0.99
CA THR A 77 2.56 -3.94 2.16
C THR A 77 3.03 -2.57 2.63
N VAL A 78 3.62 -2.52 3.82
CA VAL A 78 4.30 -1.34 4.36
C VAL A 78 5.74 -1.72 4.62
N CYS A 79 6.68 -0.98 4.05
CA CYS A 79 8.10 -1.26 4.18
C CYS A 79 8.58 -1.01 5.62
N ALA A 80 9.47 -1.90 6.09
CA ALA A 80 10.15 -1.74 7.37
C ALA A 80 11.08 -0.52 7.35
N ALA A 81 11.41 -0.01 8.55
CA ALA A 81 12.30 1.14 8.68
C ALA A 81 13.65 0.89 7.97
N GLY A 82 14.11 1.89 7.21
CA GLY A 82 15.34 1.84 6.43
C GLY A 82 15.24 1.10 5.09
N LEU A 83 14.05 0.61 4.71
CA LEU A 83 13.76 0.10 3.36
C LEU A 83 12.97 1.14 2.56
N ILE A 84 13.12 1.09 1.24
CA ILE A 84 12.36 1.88 0.26
C ILE A 84 11.47 0.98 -0.58
N CYS A 85 10.36 1.50 -1.10
CA CYS A 85 9.52 0.76 -2.04
C CYS A 85 10.27 0.60 -3.37
N CYS A 86 10.60 -0.65 -3.72
CA CYS A 86 11.16 -0.99 -5.00
C CYS A 86 10.04 -1.10 -6.03
N ASN A 87 9.07 -1.98 -5.78
CA ASN A 87 8.00 -2.24 -6.74
C ASN A 87 6.66 -2.28 -6.01
N ALA A 88 5.88 -1.20 -6.18
CA ALA A 88 4.57 -1.07 -5.57
C ALA A 88 3.56 -2.09 -6.10
N SER A 89 3.64 -2.47 -7.39
CA SER A 89 2.76 -3.48 -7.97
C SER A 89 2.94 -4.84 -7.29
N CYS A 90 4.16 -5.15 -6.84
CA CYS A 90 4.52 -6.42 -6.22
C CYS A 90 4.64 -6.35 -4.69
N GLY A 91 4.52 -5.16 -4.09
CA GLY A 91 4.83 -4.94 -2.68
C GLY A 91 6.27 -5.30 -2.30
N ILE A 92 7.24 -5.06 -3.18
CA ILE A 92 8.65 -5.38 -2.92
C ILE A 92 9.34 -4.17 -2.30
N CYS A 93 9.88 -4.35 -1.09
CA CYS A 93 10.71 -3.37 -0.40
C CYS A 93 12.20 -3.77 -0.51
N THR A 94 13.09 -2.80 -0.67
CA THR A 94 14.54 -3.05 -0.77
C THR A 94 15.36 -1.98 -0.04
N LYS A 95 16.67 -2.20 0.10
CA LYS A 95 17.57 -1.18 0.65
C LYS A 95 17.80 -0.05 -0.35
N PRO A 96 18.04 1.19 0.11
CA PRO A 96 18.47 2.27 -0.76
C PRO A 96 19.67 1.88 -1.64
N GLY A 97 19.64 2.29 -2.92
CA GLY A 97 20.74 2.06 -3.87
C GLY A 97 20.72 0.70 -4.57
N MET A 98 19.77 -0.19 -4.26
CA MET A 98 19.59 -1.45 -5.00
C MET A 98 18.89 -1.21 -6.34
N MET A 99 19.21 -2.03 -7.34
CA MET A 99 18.51 -1.98 -8.63
C MET A 99 17.09 -2.52 -8.48
N CYS A 100 16.14 -1.88 -9.15
CA CYS A 100 14.74 -2.25 -9.08
C CYS A 100 14.15 -2.64 -10.43
N THR A 101 13.34 -3.68 -10.45
CA THR A 101 12.57 -4.11 -11.63
C THR A 101 11.15 -3.56 -11.56
N GLN A 102 10.75 -2.76 -12.54
CA GLN A 102 9.39 -2.21 -12.67
C GLN A 102 8.43 -3.19 -13.37
N GLN A 103 8.42 -4.45 -12.94
CA GLN A 103 7.47 -5.44 -13.44
C GLN A 103 6.06 -5.18 -12.90
N ALA A 104 5.04 -5.36 -13.73
CA ALA A 104 3.67 -5.44 -13.25
C ALA A 104 3.48 -6.82 -12.60
N CYS A 105 3.23 -6.84 -11.30
CA CYS A 105 2.68 -8.02 -10.65
C CYS A 105 1.17 -7.93 -10.76
N ASN A 106 0.57 -8.94 -11.39
CA ASN A 106 -0.86 -9.15 -11.24
C ASN A 106 -1.13 -9.43 -9.76
N ASP A 107 -2.30 -9.02 -9.25
CA ASP A 107 -2.81 -9.45 -7.95
C ASP A 107 -2.92 -10.99 -7.81
N ASP A 108 -2.72 -11.68 -8.93
CA ASP A 108 -2.41 -13.09 -9.09
C ASP A 108 -0.91 -13.42 -8.91
N GLY A 109 -0.24 -12.83 -7.91
CA GLY A 109 1.00 -13.42 -7.39
C GLY A 109 0.77 -14.92 -7.20
N PRO A 110 1.74 -15.80 -7.52
CA PRO A 110 1.47 -17.19 -7.90
C PRO A 110 0.43 -17.80 -6.98
N LYS A 111 -0.81 -17.89 -7.47
CA LYS A 111 -1.88 -18.54 -6.73
C LYS A 111 -1.39 -19.96 -6.61
N GLY A 112 -0.94 -20.36 -5.42
CA GLY A 112 -0.43 -21.70 -5.27
C GLY A 112 -1.54 -22.68 -5.64
N GLU A 113 -1.13 -23.89 -6.00
CA GLU A 113 -2.03 -24.89 -6.57
C GLU A 113 -3.35 -25.00 -5.79
N LYS A 114 -4.48 -25.03 -6.49
CA LYS A 114 -5.78 -25.27 -5.84
C LYS A 114 -5.80 -26.68 -5.29
N CYS A 115 -5.96 -26.82 -3.99
CA CYS A 115 -5.97 -28.10 -3.28
C CYS A 115 -7.29 -28.22 -2.52
N GLY A 116 -8.30 -28.84 -3.13
CA GLY A 116 -9.64 -28.91 -2.55
C GLY A 116 -10.28 -27.53 -2.38
N SER A 117 -10.62 -27.19 -1.14
CA SER A 117 -11.20 -25.91 -0.73
C SER A 117 -10.17 -24.83 -0.38
N VAL A 118 -8.87 -25.14 -0.42
CA VAL A 118 -7.79 -24.18 -0.12
C VAL A 118 -6.88 -23.95 -1.34
N PHE A 119 -6.11 -22.87 -1.31
CA PHE A 119 -5.00 -22.63 -2.23
C PHE A 119 -3.69 -22.84 -1.49
N CYS A 120 -2.80 -23.65 -2.05
CA CYS A 120 -1.50 -23.91 -1.47
C CYS A 120 -0.63 -22.65 -1.46
N LYS A 121 0.40 -22.62 -0.61
CA LYS A 121 1.40 -21.54 -0.64
C LYS A 121 2.30 -21.73 -1.87
N PRO A 122 2.83 -20.65 -2.47
CA PRO A 122 3.86 -20.77 -3.51
C PRO A 122 5.02 -21.67 -3.03
N GLY A 123 5.45 -22.61 -3.88
CA GLY A 123 6.52 -23.55 -3.55
C GLY A 123 6.10 -24.78 -2.71
N THR A 124 4.80 -24.99 -2.51
CA THR A 124 4.24 -26.23 -1.95
C THR A 124 3.40 -26.97 -2.98
N GLU A 125 3.26 -28.29 -2.85
CA GLU A 125 2.48 -29.15 -3.74
C GLU A 125 1.22 -29.67 -3.03
N CYS A 126 0.12 -29.84 -3.77
CA CYS A 126 -1.10 -30.43 -3.22
C CYS A 126 -0.89 -31.92 -2.92
N CYS A 127 -0.78 -32.26 -1.64
CA CYS A 127 -0.67 -33.65 -1.20
C CYS A 127 -2.04 -34.32 -1.15
N ASN A 128 -3.05 -33.64 -0.58
CA ASN A 128 -4.37 -34.22 -0.42
C ASN A 128 -5.49 -33.23 -0.78
N PRO A 129 -6.08 -33.33 -1.98
CA PRO A 129 -7.14 -32.43 -2.41
C PRO A 129 -8.44 -32.62 -1.62
N SER A 130 -8.69 -33.81 -1.04
CA SER A 130 -9.87 -34.03 -0.20
C SER A 130 -9.78 -33.26 1.12
N CYS A 131 -8.57 -33.01 1.61
CA CYS A 131 -8.32 -32.39 2.91
C CYS A 131 -7.73 -30.96 2.78
N GLY A 132 -7.48 -30.50 1.55
CA GLY A 132 -6.74 -29.27 1.31
C GLY A 132 -5.31 -29.27 1.90
N THR A 133 -4.66 -30.43 1.95
CA THR A 133 -3.33 -30.55 2.56
C THR A 133 -2.24 -30.25 1.54
N CYS A 134 -1.48 -29.20 1.81
CA CYS A 134 -0.32 -28.80 1.01
C CYS A 134 0.97 -29.18 1.74
N VAL A 135 1.97 -29.70 1.03
CA VAL A 135 3.25 -30.12 1.61
C VAL A 135 4.43 -29.52 0.85
N ALA A 136 5.60 -29.52 1.47
CA ALA A 136 6.82 -29.18 0.75
C ALA A 136 7.15 -30.27 -0.29
N PRO A 137 7.74 -29.90 -1.45
CA PRO A 137 8.14 -30.86 -2.47
C PRO A 137 9.01 -31.98 -1.90
N GLY A 138 8.72 -33.23 -2.29
CA GLY A 138 9.50 -34.40 -1.89
C GLY A 138 9.26 -34.87 -0.45
N LYS A 139 8.28 -34.30 0.26
CA LYS A 139 7.75 -34.92 1.48
C LYS A 139 6.78 -36.03 1.11
N GLY A 140 6.90 -37.18 1.78
CA GLY A 140 5.98 -38.31 1.59
C GLY A 140 4.54 -37.87 1.83
N CYS A 141 3.62 -38.37 1.00
CA CYS A 141 2.23 -37.99 1.02
C CYS A 141 1.32 -39.21 1.15
N THR A 142 0.29 -39.10 1.99
CA THR A 142 -0.79 -40.10 2.10
C THR A 142 -2.08 -39.55 1.51
N LYS A 143 -2.54 -40.14 0.40
CA LYS A 143 -3.82 -39.81 -0.23
C LYS A 143 -4.96 -40.46 0.54
N GLN A 144 -5.35 -39.85 1.66
CA GLN A 144 -6.48 -40.29 2.47
C GLN A 144 -7.77 -39.60 2.03
N LEU A 145 -8.87 -40.33 1.92
CA LEU A 145 -10.17 -39.69 1.79
C LEU A 145 -10.53 -39.05 3.13
N CYS A 146 -10.54 -37.72 3.20
CA CYS A 146 -11.11 -37.05 4.37
C CYS A 146 -12.62 -37.26 4.33
N LEU A 147 -13.11 -38.12 5.23
CA LEU A 147 -14.49 -38.05 5.67
C LEU A 147 -14.67 -36.67 6.31
N PRO A 148 -15.80 -35.97 6.09
CA PRO A 148 -16.10 -34.78 6.86
C PRO A 148 -15.92 -35.13 8.34
N ASP A 149 -15.25 -34.25 9.10
CA ASP A 149 -15.19 -34.42 10.55
C ASP A 149 -16.61 -34.73 11.04
N PRO A 150 -16.80 -35.74 11.91
CA PRO A 150 -18.10 -35.97 12.50
C PRO A 150 -18.58 -34.61 13.02
N PRO A 151 -19.82 -34.21 12.69
CA PRO A 151 -20.30 -32.86 12.94
C PRO A 151 -20.01 -32.53 14.39
N LYS A 152 -19.17 -31.51 14.59
CA LYS A 152 -18.75 -31.10 15.92
C LYS A 152 -20.02 -30.77 16.69
N GLN A 153 -20.35 -31.61 17.66
CA GLN A 153 -21.47 -31.34 18.53
C GLN A 153 -21.16 -30.06 19.31
N GLU A 154 -22.04 -29.08 19.20
CA GLU A 154 -21.80 -27.73 19.71
C GLU A 154 -22.10 -27.68 21.21
N GLN A 155 -21.13 -27.29 22.05
CA GLN A 155 -21.37 -27.11 23.48
C GLN A 155 -22.22 -25.86 23.71
N CYS A 156 -23.33 -26.00 24.43
CA CYS A 156 -24.24 -24.92 24.79
C CYS A 156 -24.51 -24.92 26.29
N GLY A 157 -23.75 -24.12 27.04
CA GLY A 157 -23.84 -24.13 28.50
C GLY A 157 -23.44 -25.49 29.08
N LYS A 158 -24.37 -26.14 29.79
CA LYS A 158 -24.21 -27.51 30.33
C LYS A 158 -24.67 -28.61 29.36
N THR A 159 -25.26 -28.25 28.23
CA THR A 159 -25.81 -29.18 27.24
C THR A 159 -24.88 -29.26 26.04
N VAL A 160 -24.81 -30.43 25.39
CA VAL A 160 -24.21 -30.58 24.06
C VAL A 160 -25.35 -30.63 23.05
N CYS A 161 -25.33 -29.76 22.05
CA CYS A 161 -26.40 -29.69 21.06
C CYS A 161 -26.41 -30.95 20.19
N PRO A 162 -27.62 -31.44 19.81
CA PRO A 162 -27.75 -32.50 18.82
C PRO A 162 -27.08 -32.13 17.50
N GLU A 163 -26.75 -33.15 16.72
CA GLU A 163 -26.17 -32.97 15.38
C GLU A 163 -27.04 -32.04 14.52
N GLY A 164 -26.40 -31.02 13.93
CA GLY A 164 -27.06 -30.04 13.07
C GLY A 164 -27.83 -28.93 13.80
N PHE A 165 -27.79 -28.87 15.13
CA PHE A 165 -28.36 -27.77 15.93
C PHE A 165 -27.25 -26.80 16.38
N VAL A 166 -27.60 -25.52 16.52
CA VAL A 166 -26.70 -24.46 17.01
C VAL A 166 -27.06 -24.04 18.43
N CYS A 167 -26.09 -23.55 19.19
CA CYS A 167 -26.35 -23.02 20.51
C CYS A 167 -27.18 -21.72 20.40
N CYS A 168 -28.42 -21.76 20.88
CA CYS A 168 -29.25 -20.57 20.97
C CYS A 168 -28.91 -19.80 22.24
N ASN A 169 -29.04 -20.46 23.40
CA ASN A 169 -28.85 -19.82 24.69
C ASN A 169 -27.97 -20.68 25.61
N SER A 170 -26.73 -20.24 25.78
CA SER A 170 -25.76 -20.92 26.63
C SER A 170 -26.08 -20.83 28.12
N SER A 171 -26.83 -19.83 28.58
CA SER A 171 -27.25 -19.75 29.98
C SER A 171 -28.25 -20.85 30.35
N CYS A 172 -29.09 -21.23 29.39
CA CYS A 172 -30.15 -22.22 29.60
C CYS A 172 -29.83 -23.60 28.97
N GLY A 173 -28.72 -23.69 28.24
CA GLY A 173 -28.38 -24.88 27.44
C GLY A 173 -29.40 -25.18 26.34
N THR A 174 -30.00 -24.13 25.76
CA THR A 174 -31.02 -24.25 24.72
C THR A 174 -30.37 -24.29 23.34
N CYS A 175 -30.66 -25.35 22.59
CA CYS A 175 -30.24 -25.54 21.21
C CYS A 175 -31.41 -25.29 20.26
N THR A 176 -31.15 -24.77 19.06
CA THR A 176 -32.16 -24.50 18.03
C THR A 176 -31.64 -24.88 16.64
N PRO A 177 -32.50 -25.17 15.65
CA PRO A 177 -32.05 -25.35 14.27
C PRO A 177 -31.35 -24.09 13.73
N PRO A 178 -30.41 -24.20 12.78
CA PRO A 178 -29.81 -23.04 12.12
C PRO A 178 -30.88 -22.10 11.54
N GLY A 179 -30.85 -20.83 11.94
CA GLY A 179 -31.84 -19.83 11.54
C GLY A 179 -33.17 -19.88 12.30
N GLY A 180 -33.30 -20.76 13.30
CA GLY A 180 -34.45 -20.83 14.19
C GLY A 180 -34.56 -19.60 15.11
N ALA A 181 -35.78 -19.32 15.58
CA ALA A 181 -36.01 -18.27 16.57
C ALA A 181 -35.28 -18.61 17.88
N CYS A 182 -34.75 -17.58 18.54
CA CYS A 182 -33.94 -17.73 19.74
C CYS A 182 -34.23 -16.64 20.77
N THR A 183 -34.22 -16.99 22.05
CA THR A 183 -34.42 -16.07 23.17
C THR A 183 -33.25 -16.10 24.15
N GLN A 184 -32.62 -14.94 24.35
CA GLN A 184 -31.47 -14.77 25.24
C GLN A 184 -31.90 -14.36 26.65
N GLN A 185 -32.46 -15.32 27.38
CA GLN A 185 -32.77 -15.19 28.81
C GLN A 185 -31.64 -15.74 29.69
N PHE A 186 -31.51 -15.20 30.90
CA PHE A 186 -30.64 -15.78 31.91
C PHE A 186 -31.41 -16.82 32.71
N CYS A 187 -30.92 -18.06 32.70
CA CYS A 187 -31.42 -19.14 33.53
C CYS A 187 -30.50 -19.34 34.72
N THR A 188 -31.08 -19.40 35.91
CA THR A 188 -30.39 -19.83 37.13
C THR A 188 -30.49 -21.34 37.22
N ASN A 189 -29.35 -22.00 37.40
CA ASN A 189 -29.24 -23.47 37.47
C ASN A 189 -30.10 -24.10 38.57
#